data_AF-A0A1A6GNM2-F1
#
_entry.id   AF-A0A1A6GNM2-F1
#
_cell.length_a   1.000
_cell.length_b   1.000
_cell.length_c   1.000
_cell.angle_alpha   90.00
_cell.angle_beta   90.00
_cell.angle_gamma   90.00
#
_symmetry.space_group_name_H-M   'P 1'
#
loop_
_entity.id
_entity.type
_entity.pdbx_description
1 polymer ?
#
loop_
_entity_poly.entity_id
_entity_poly.type
_entity_poly.pdbx_seq_one_letter_code
_entity_poly.pdbx_strand_id
1 'polypeptide(L)'
;MAKVADTILFLLDPLEGWDSTGDYCLSCLFAQGLPTYTLAVQGFSDLPPKKHIDARKKLSKIVLKRFSEDKILLLDTPREAVMLLRQLANQKQRHLAFRDRRAYLFAHVADFVPSEESNLVGTLKISGYVRGRTL
;
A
#
# COMPACT_ATOMS: atom_id res chain seq x y z
N MET A 1 -2.27 5.93 -7.31
CA MET A 1 -3.04 4.66 -7.26
C MET A 1 -3.54 4.32 -5.86
N ALA A 2 -2.86 4.73 -4.78
CA ALA A 2 -3.28 4.50 -3.39
C ALA A 2 -4.77 4.78 -3.10
N LYS A 3 -5.34 5.85 -3.68
CA LYS A 3 -6.77 6.21 -3.53
C LYS A 3 -7.77 5.14 -3.97
N VAL A 4 -7.37 4.17 -4.80
CA VAL A 4 -8.24 3.07 -5.28
C VAL A 4 -7.82 1.70 -4.73
N ALA A 5 -6.72 1.63 -3.97
CA ALA A 5 -6.24 0.39 -3.36
C ALA A 5 -6.93 0.14 -2.00
N ASP A 6 -7.26 -1.12 -1.69
CA ASP A 6 -7.87 -1.47 -0.39
C ASP A 6 -6.84 -1.61 0.72
N THR A 7 -5.64 -2.06 0.35
CA THR A 7 -4.56 -2.28 1.29
C THR A 7 -3.25 -1.73 0.74
N ILE A 8 -2.49 -1.06 1.60
CA ILE A 8 -1.14 -0.58 1.31
C ILE A 8 -0.15 -1.37 2.15
N LEU A 9 0.82 -2.00 1.50
CA LEU A 9 1.96 -2.62 2.17
C LEU A 9 3.12 -1.63 2.18
N PHE A 10 3.54 -1.19 3.36
CA PHE A 10 4.75 -0.40 3.53
C PHE A 10 5.92 -1.36 3.80
N LEU A 11 6.97 -1.21 3.00
CA LEU A 11 8.25 -1.89 3.23
C LEU A 11 9.19 -0.90 3.91
N LEU A 12 9.81 -1.34 4.99
CA LEU A 12 10.65 -0.53 5.86
C LEU A 12 12.06 -1.11 5.93
N ASP A 13 13.05 -0.24 6.03
CA ASP A 13 14.43 -0.62 6.36
C ASP A 13 14.55 -0.93 7.87
N PRO A 14 15.30 -1.97 8.28
CA PRO A 14 15.39 -2.39 9.68
C PRO A 14 16.16 -1.42 10.59
N LEU A 15 17.00 -0.54 10.03
CA LEU A 15 17.87 0.37 10.76
C LEU A 15 17.33 1.81 10.78
N GLU A 16 16.78 2.26 9.66
CA GLU A 16 16.34 3.63 9.42
C GLU A 16 14.81 3.76 9.36
N GLY A 17 14.10 2.70 8.95
CA GLY A 17 12.65 2.72 8.75
C GLY A 17 12.25 3.25 7.37
N TRP A 18 12.36 4.57 7.17
CA TRP A 18 12.07 5.22 5.88
C TRP A 18 12.94 6.46 5.69
N ASP A 19 13.16 6.83 4.42
CA ASP A 19 13.93 8.00 4.03
C ASP A 19 13.07 9.28 4.02
N SER A 20 13.67 10.44 3.72
CA SER A 20 12.96 11.72 3.64
C SER A 20 11.88 11.73 2.55
N THR A 21 12.11 11.04 1.43
CA THR A 21 11.11 10.87 0.37
C THR A 21 9.92 10.06 0.87
N GLY A 22 10.19 8.95 1.55
CA GLY A 22 9.19 8.12 2.22
C GLY A 22 8.38 8.92 3.23
N ASP A 23 9.02 9.77 4.03
CA ASP A 23 8.35 10.62 5.03
C ASP A 23 7.41 11.64 4.38
N TYR A 24 7.83 12.24 3.25
CA TYR A 24 7.00 13.12 2.44
C TYR A 24 5.79 12.37 1.85
N CYS A 25 6.02 11.22 1.21
CA CYS A 25 4.94 10.40 0.64
C CYS A 25 3.96 9.91 1.72
N LEU A 26 4.45 9.51 2.90
CA LEU A 26 3.62 9.15 4.04
C LEU A 26 2.72 10.31 4.45
N SER A 27 3.27 11.52 4.55
CA SER A 27 2.48 12.71 4.89
C SER A 27 1.36 12.96 3.87
N CYS A 28 1.63 12.78 2.58
CA CYS A 28 0.61 12.84 1.53
C CYS A 28 -0.45 11.75 1.67
N LEU A 29 -0.04 10.50 1.96
CA LEU A 29 -0.96 9.36 2.11
C LEU A 29 -1.87 9.50 3.34
N PHE A 30 -1.33 9.98 4.46
CA PHE A 30 -2.12 10.28 5.64
C PHE A 30 -3.15 11.39 5.36
N ALA A 31 -2.73 12.49 4.72
CA ALA A 31 -3.61 13.60 4.38
C ALA A 31 -4.71 13.19 3.37
N GLN A 32 -4.40 12.29 2.42
CA GLN A 32 -5.36 11.79 1.44
C GLN A 32 -6.41 10.85 2.05
N GLY A 33 -6.14 10.28 3.22
CA GLY A 33 -6.95 9.24 3.84
C GLY A 33 -6.38 7.86 3.53
N LEU A 34 -5.59 7.36 4.47
CA LEU A 34 -4.91 6.07 4.36
C LEU A 34 -5.92 4.92 4.44
N PRO A 35 -5.99 4.03 3.43
CA PRO A 35 -6.79 2.80 3.51
C PRO A 35 -6.19 1.84 4.54
N THR A 36 -6.64 0.58 4.55
CA THR A 36 -5.98 -0.46 5.35
C THR A 36 -4.50 -0.50 5.01
N TYR A 37 -3.63 -0.65 6.01
CA TYR A 37 -2.20 -0.79 5.76
C TYR A 37 -1.59 -1.91 6.59
N THR A 38 -0.43 -2.37 6.16
CA THR A 38 0.42 -3.33 6.86
C THR A 38 1.85 -2.88 6.73
N LEU A 39 2.63 -3.05 7.80
CA LEU A 39 4.05 -2.74 7.84
C LEU A 39 4.86 -4.04 7.75
N ALA A 40 5.78 -4.10 6.79
CA ALA A 40 6.72 -5.20 6.65
C ALA A 40 8.16 -4.67 6.58
N VAL A 41 9.10 -5.49 7.03
CA VAL A 41 10.53 -5.20 7.00
C VAL A 41 11.25 -6.27 6.23
N GLN A 42 12.24 -5.86 5.46
CA GLN A 42 13.18 -6.74 4.76
C GLN A 42 14.61 -6.45 5.20
N GLY A 43 15.48 -7.45 5.17
CA GLY A 43 16.90 -7.32 5.54
C GLY A 43 17.18 -7.56 7.02
N PHE A 44 16.24 -8.14 7.78
CA PHE A 44 16.53 -8.57 9.15
C PHE A 44 17.50 -9.77 9.14
N SER A 45 17.35 -10.68 8.19
CA SER A 45 18.26 -11.81 7.96
C SER A 45 19.73 -11.41 7.81
N ASP A 46 19.99 -10.23 7.27
CA ASP A 46 21.34 -9.76 6.93
C ASP A 46 22.06 -9.13 8.13
N LEU A 47 21.30 -8.81 9.19
CA LEU A 47 21.84 -8.30 10.44
C LEU A 47 22.39 -9.44 11.30
N PRO A 48 23.48 -9.21 12.06
CA PRO A 48 23.93 -10.17 13.06
C PRO A 48 22.82 -10.45 14.09
N PRO A 49 22.58 -11.71 14.49
CA PRO A 49 21.48 -12.07 15.41
C PRO A 49 21.47 -11.28 16.72
N LYS A 50 22.65 -10.90 17.22
CA LYS A 50 22.81 -10.08 18.42
C LYS A 50 22.17 -8.68 18.29
N LYS A 51 22.10 -8.13 17.08
CA LYS A 51 21.54 -6.80 16.79
C LYS A 51 20.05 -6.82 16.46
N HIS A 52 19.46 -8.00 16.23
CA HIS A 52 18.05 -8.11 15.81
C HIS A 52 17.09 -7.50 16.82
N ILE A 53 17.28 -7.81 18.10
CA ILE A 53 16.40 -7.34 19.17
C ILE A 53 16.45 -5.80 19.26
N ASP A 54 17.64 -5.22 19.19
CA ASP A 54 17.83 -3.78 19.29
C ASP A 54 17.33 -3.05 18.04
N ALA A 55 17.61 -3.57 16.85
CA ALA A 55 17.09 -3.04 15.59
C ALA A 55 15.55 -3.04 15.60
N ARG A 56 14.93 -4.14 16.02
CA ARG A 56 13.47 -4.24 16.11
C ARG A 56 12.89 -3.24 17.11
N LYS A 57 13.49 -3.09 18.29
CA LYS A 57 13.07 -2.09 19.28
C LYS A 57 13.20 -0.67 18.75
N LYS A 58 14.32 -0.36 18.08
CA LYS A 58 14.55 0.96 17.47
C LYS A 58 13.51 1.25 16.40
N LEU A 59 13.29 0.31 15.49
CA LEU A 59 12.31 0.45 14.42
C LEU A 59 10.90 0.62 14.97
N SER A 60 10.49 -0.17 15.96
CA SER A 60 9.20 0.02 16.63
C SER A 60 9.03 1.44 17.18
N LYS A 61 10.06 2.00 17.83
CA LYS A 61 10.00 3.40 18.30
C LYS A 61 9.86 4.42 17.18
N ILE A 62 10.48 4.19 16.02
CA ILE A 62 10.37 5.06 14.85
C ILE A 62 8.95 4.98 14.27
N VAL A 63 8.45 3.76 14.07
CA VAL A 63 7.10 3.49 13.54
C VAL A 63 6.03 4.12 14.42
N LEU A 64 6.14 4.02 15.76
CA LEU A 64 5.17 4.61 16.68
C LEU A 64 5.01 6.13 16.54
N LYS A 65 5.98 6.84 15.94
CA LYS A 65 5.86 8.30 15.70
C LYS A 65 4.84 8.63 14.61
N ARG A 66 4.62 7.73 13.65
CA ARG A 66 3.75 7.96 12.48
C ARG A 66 2.53 7.04 12.45
N PHE A 67 2.68 5.81 12.94
CA PHE A 67 1.65 4.78 12.92
C PHE A 67 1.19 4.41 14.33
N SER A 68 -0.11 4.19 14.51
CA SER A 68 -0.71 3.83 15.79
C SER A 68 -0.76 2.31 15.95
N GLU A 69 0.05 1.75 16.86
CA GLU A 69 0.01 0.33 17.27
C GLU A 69 -0.03 -0.75 16.17
N ASP A 70 0.73 -0.60 15.08
CA ASP A 70 0.81 -1.65 14.06
C ASP A 70 1.95 -2.63 14.28
N LYS A 71 1.60 -3.92 14.20
CA LYS A 71 2.55 -5.02 14.27
C LYS A 71 3.38 -5.07 12.99
N ILE A 72 4.69 -4.92 13.15
CA ILE A 72 5.66 -5.05 12.07
C ILE A 72 5.87 -6.53 11.75
N LEU A 73 5.69 -6.90 10.47
CA LEU A 73 5.95 -8.23 9.93
C LEU A 73 7.34 -8.31 9.30
N LEU A 74 7.88 -9.53 9.26
CA LEU A 74 9.11 -9.82 8.51
C LEU A 74 8.72 -10.32 7.11
N LEU A 75 9.58 -10.05 6.13
CA LEU A 75 9.40 -10.47 4.74
C LEU A 75 10.74 -10.89 4.13
N ASP A 76 11.52 -11.69 4.86
CA ASP A 76 12.82 -12.20 4.42
C ASP A 76 12.69 -13.59 3.78
N THR A 77 11.67 -14.37 4.19
CA THR A 77 11.48 -15.74 3.70
C THR A 77 10.15 -15.95 2.97
N PRO A 78 10.06 -16.94 2.05
CA PRO A 78 8.79 -17.29 1.40
C PRO A 78 7.70 -17.69 2.40
N ARG A 79 8.06 -18.32 3.51
CA ARG A 79 7.12 -18.71 4.57
C ARG A 79 6.50 -17.48 5.23
N GLU A 80 7.30 -16.45 5.49
CA GLU A 80 6.81 -15.17 6.00
C GLU A 80 5.94 -14.45 4.97
N ALA A 81 6.28 -14.51 3.68
CA ALA A 81 5.45 -13.95 2.61
C ALA A 81 4.05 -14.60 2.57
N VAL A 82 3.96 -15.92 2.74
CA VAL A 82 2.64 -16.60 2.84
C VAL A 82 1.87 -16.14 4.08
N MET A 83 2.55 -15.96 5.22
CA MET A 83 1.91 -15.43 6.43
C MET A 83 1.43 -13.99 6.23
N LEU A 84 2.20 -13.15 5.55
CA LEU A 84 1.84 -11.79 5.17
C LEU A 84 0.60 -11.78 4.28
N LEU A 85 0.58 -12.57 3.20
CA LEU A 85 -0.58 -12.69 2.30
C LEU A 85 -1.84 -13.12 3.06
N ARG A 86 -1.71 -14.10 3.97
CA ARG A 86 -2.82 -14.52 4.82
C ARG A 86 -3.31 -13.40 5.74
N GLN A 87 -2.40 -12.58 6.28
CA GLN A 87 -2.80 -11.43 7.08
C GLN A 87 -3.55 -10.40 6.22
N LEU A 88 -3.02 -10.04 5.06
CA LEU A 88 -3.64 -9.08 4.13
C LEU A 88 -5.05 -9.52 3.71
N ALA A 89 -5.24 -10.81 3.45
CA ALA A 89 -6.53 -11.37 3.06
C ALA A 89 -7.58 -11.33 4.18
N ASN A 90 -7.17 -11.49 5.44
CA ASN A 90 -8.08 -11.59 6.60
C ASN A 90 -8.14 -10.32 7.44
N GLN A 91 -7.40 -9.27 7.07
CA GLN A 91 -7.36 -8.02 7.82
C GLN A 91 -8.70 -7.29 7.70
N LYS A 92 -9.17 -6.74 8.83
CA LYS A 92 -10.33 -5.85 8.85
C LYS A 92 -10.05 -4.65 7.95
N GLN A 93 -10.89 -4.46 6.94
CA GLN A 93 -10.71 -3.40 5.97
C GLN A 93 -11.18 -2.05 6.53
N ARG A 94 -10.37 -1.01 6.35
CA ARG A 94 -10.73 0.37 6.65
C ARG A 94 -11.49 0.97 5.47
N HIS A 95 -12.71 1.39 5.75
CA HIS A 95 -13.59 2.05 4.79
C HIS A 95 -13.26 3.55 4.69
N LEU A 96 -13.06 4.03 3.46
CA LEU A 96 -12.85 5.45 3.17
C LEU A 96 -14.15 6.03 2.62
N ALA A 97 -14.77 6.95 3.37
CA ALA A 97 -16.10 7.47 3.07
C ALA A 97 -16.26 8.01 1.63
N PHE A 98 -15.20 8.60 1.04
CA PHE A 98 -15.26 9.11 -0.33
C PHE A 98 -15.31 8.00 -1.40
N ARG A 99 -14.79 6.80 -1.10
CA ARG A 99 -14.83 5.60 -1.97
C ARG A 99 -16.17 4.88 -1.84
N ASP A 100 -16.72 4.78 -0.64
CA ASP A 100 -17.96 4.03 -0.40
C ASP A 100 -19.22 4.77 -0.94
N ARG A 101 -19.11 6.08 -1.15
CA ARG A 101 -20.20 6.93 -1.64
C ARG A 101 -20.23 7.09 -3.17
N ARG A 102 -19.23 6.61 -3.90
CA ARG A 102 -19.09 6.84 -5.35
C ARG A 102 -18.69 5.55 -6.07
N ALA A 103 -19.19 5.35 -7.29
CA ALA A 103 -18.69 4.31 -8.17
C ALA A 103 -17.31 4.73 -8.73
N TYR A 104 -16.37 3.80 -8.78
CA TYR A 104 -15.06 4.00 -9.38
C TYR A 104 -14.53 2.69 -9.98
N LEU A 105 -13.56 2.80 -10.89
CA LEU A 105 -12.96 1.67 -11.57
C LEU A 105 -11.45 1.86 -11.69
N PHE A 106 -10.71 0.75 -11.68
CA PHE A 106 -9.30 0.71 -12.05
C PHE A 106 -9.17 0.05 -13.42
N ALA A 107 -8.59 0.77 -14.37
CA ALA A 107 -8.40 0.29 -15.74
C ALA A 107 -7.35 -0.83 -15.75
N HIS A 108 -7.77 -2.05 -16.10
CA HIS A 108 -6.87 -3.19 -16.31
C HIS A 108 -6.41 -3.24 -17.77
N VAL A 109 -7.32 -2.90 -18.68
CA VAL A 109 -7.06 -2.78 -20.11
C VAL A 109 -7.65 -1.46 -20.59
N ALA A 110 -6.91 -0.75 -21.44
CA ALA A 110 -7.31 0.51 -22.04
C ALA A 110 -6.96 0.50 -23.52
N ASP A 111 -7.98 0.55 -24.38
CA ASP A 111 -7.83 0.60 -25.83
C ASP A 111 -8.38 1.91 -26.36
N PHE A 112 -7.65 2.55 -27.28
CA PHE A 112 -8.07 3.82 -27.87
C PHE A 112 -8.47 3.65 -29.33
N VAL A 113 -9.65 4.16 -29.69
CA VAL A 113 -10.15 4.19 -31.06
C VAL A 113 -10.22 5.65 -31.51
N PRO A 114 -9.31 6.13 -32.38
CA PRO A 114 -9.31 7.52 -32.83
C PRO A 114 -10.57 7.85 -33.63
N SER A 115 -10.97 9.11 -33.59
CA SER A 115 -12.07 9.65 -34.41
C SER A 115 -11.64 9.86 -35.85
N GLU A 116 -12.59 9.93 -36.77
CA GLU A 116 -12.32 10.16 -38.19
C GLU A 116 -11.74 11.55 -38.48
N GLU A 117 -12.05 12.55 -37.65
CA GLU A 117 -11.65 13.95 -37.83
C GLU A 117 -10.25 14.26 -37.29
N SER A 118 -9.77 13.49 -36.30
CA SER A 118 -8.47 13.71 -35.67
C SER A 118 -7.94 12.46 -34.96
N ASN A 119 -6.65 12.17 -35.17
CA ASN A 119 -5.95 11.09 -34.48
C ASN A 119 -5.68 11.38 -32.99
N LEU A 120 -5.91 12.61 -32.52
CA LEU A 120 -5.67 13.03 -31.14
C LEU A 120 -6.91 12.95 -30.24
N VAL A 121 -8.11 12.78 -30.83
CA VAL A 121 -9.39 12.68 -30.12
C VAL A 121 -10.11 11.43 -30.58
N GLY A 122 -10.76 10.72 -29.66
CA GLY A 122 -11.37 9.42 -29.96
C GLY A 122 -12.06 8.80 -28.76
N THR A 123 -12.48 7.55 -28.92
CA THR A 123 -13.17 6.78 -27.88
C THR A 123 -12.17 5.91 -27.12
N LEU A 124 -12.11 6.09 -25.79
CA LEU A 124 -11.32 5.23 -24.91
C LEU A 124 -12.20 4.10 -24.36
N LYS A 125 -11.86 2.86 -24.71
CA LYS A 125 -12.49 1.64 -24.17
C LYS A 125 -11.71 1.21 -22.94
N ILE A 126 -12.37 1.24 -21.79
CA ILE A 126 -11.76 0.90 -20.49
C ILE A 126 -12.40 -0.38 -19.96
N SER A 127 -11.59 -1.39 -19.68
CA SER A 127 -12.03 -2.63 -19.04
C SER A 127 -11.45 -2.74 -17.62
N GLY A 128 -12.29 -3.12 -16.67
CA GLY A 128 -11.90 -3.32 -15.28
C GLY A 128 -13.09 -3.65 -14.40
N TYR A 129 -12.87 -3.70 -13.09
CA TYR A 129 -13.92 -4.01 -12.12
C TYR A 129 -14.50 -2.73 -11.53
N VAL A 130 -15.83 -2.64 -11.51
CA VAL A 130 -16.56 -1.57 -10.81
C VAL A 130 -16.44 -1.80 -9.31
N ARG A 131 -16.12 -0.73 -8.57
CA ARG A 131 -15.92 -0.73 -7.13
C ARG A 131 -16.73 0.40 -6.49
N GLY A 132 -17.09 0.25 -5.21
CA GLY A 132 -17.87 1.24 -4.47
C GLY A 132 -19.37 1.04 -4.64
N ARG A 133 -20.00 1.84 -5.52
CA ARG A 133 -21.44 1.77 -5.82
C ARG A 133 -21.70 1.19 -7.21
N THR A 134 -22.95 0.81 -7.46
CA THR A 134 -23.43 0.43 -8.81
C THR A 134 -23.21 1.60 -9.77
N LEU A 135 -22.66 1.30 -10.95
CA LEU A 135 -22.43 2.25 -12.04
C LEU A 135 -23.72 2.49 -12.83
#